data_AF-A0A1H4AJR5-F1
#
_entry.id   AF-A0A1H4AJR5-F1
#
_cell.length_a   1.000
_cell.length_b   1.000
_cell.length_c   1.000
_cell.angle_alpha   90.00
_cell.angle_beta   90.00
_cell.angle_gamma   90.00
#
_symmetry.space_group_name_H-M   'P 1'
#
loop_
_entity.id
_entity.type
_entity.pdbx_description
1 polymer ?
#
loop_
_entity_poly.entity_id
_entity_poly.type
_entity_poly.pdbx_seq_one_letter_code
_entity_poly.pdbx_strand_id
1 'polypeptide(L)'
;MIHTMTIQRELEWTAAKNILKMMEIPDYELIPFLTGHDGKNSGKIPATRRLAFPWPGITEISVSRSVRPMSDGNPFTTYFCYVRMEPLTVITREKNIELFECTEENIRRLQNEFRIFMSEYLQLDGTPTVMNDIAELATWDGNRIDYTRDIRMNNHDEVLALMNLCKMSILSTKQKGALAPTSIYDKHFHDDMFKFGNKSWEVEIYDKQAEIRNNRKKYIEEYGSEDIYERLYEQSEYILRFEYRRKYGGIKKDSTKLESKNIMEFLTEDLSDKWFHEFYGEHIGYEPFYVLDYQLNLKLAAGFPMTKEEVKQENARRLRYDHDKEIAAKEGKSIVPYKKEILGHKAKEHRAHMSLIAEHNGMQNALNSYAKSTSTFKAFNKRIRERAGVSPVAIPKNWVTKREDGTGRGMNIPKDFLPNPIKKPDELVRP
;
A
#
# COMPACT_ATOMS: atom_id res chain seq x y z
N MET A 1 0.33 13.49 0.72
CA MET A 1 1.52 13.53 -0.17
C MET A 1 1.47 12.48 -1.29
N ILE A 2 2.13 12.77 -2.42
CA ILE A 2 2.21 11.92 -3.62
C ILE A 2 3.67 11.56 -3.92
N HIS A 3 3.96 10.29 -4.19
CA HIS A 3 5.29 9.85 -4.63
C HIS A 3 5.40 9.83 -6.16
N THR A 4 4.53 9.07 -6.82
CA THR A 4 4.46 9.01 -8.29
C THR A 4 3.01 9.12 -8.75
N MET A 5 2.83 9.55 -9.99
CA MET A 5 1.53 9.52 -10.64
C MET A 5 1.64 9.18 -12.13
N THR A 6 0.57 8.60 -12.66
CA THR A 6 0.34 8.42 -14.08
C THR A 6 -0.94 9.17 -14.42
N ILE A 7 -0.81 10.15 -15.30
CA ILE A 7 -1.93 10.86 -15.90
C ILE A 7 -2.23 10.28 -17.27
N GLN A 8 -3.47 10.42 -17.72
CA GLN A 8 -3.91 9.97 -19.03
C GLN A 8 -4.70 11.05 -19.76
N ARG A 9 -4.63 11.04 -21.08
CA ARG A 9 -5.44 11.89 -21.93
C ARG A 9 -5.88 11.13 -23.17
N GLU A 10 -7.16 11.22 -23.48
CA GLU A 10 -7.67 10.73 -24.77
C GLU A 10 -7.15 11.63 -25.89
N LEU A 11 -6.67 11.01 -26.96
CA LEU A 11 -6.11 11.69 -28.11
C LEU A 11 -6.98 11.48 -29.34
N GLU A 12 -7.17 12.56 -30.08
CA GLU A 12 -7.60 12.47 -31.46
C GLU A 12 -6.50 11.83 -32.33
N TRP A 13 -6.91 11.33 -33.49
CA TRP A 13 -6.03 10.67 -34.45
C TRP A 13 -4.79 11.49 -34.80
N THR A 14 -4.98 12.76 -35.13
CA THR A 14 -3.89 13.67 -35.53
C THR A 14 -2.91 13.89 -34.39
N ALA A 15 -3.40 14.07 -33.16
CA ALA A 15 -2.56 14.22 -31.98
C ALA A 15 -1.77 12.94 -31.67
N ALA A 16 -2.40 11.77 -31.75
CA ALA A 16 -1.75 10.47 -31.59
C ALA A 16 -0.63 10.27 -32.61
N LYS A 17 -0.89 10.59 -33.88
CA LYS A 17 0.10 10.53 -34.95
C LYS A 17 1.30 11.43 -34.68
N ASN A 18 1.06 12.68 -34.26
CA ASN A 18 2.13 13.65 -33.99
C ASN A 18 3.00 13.20 -32.82
N ILE A 19 2.40 12.74 -31.72
CA ILE A 19 3.16 12.25 -30.54
C ILE A 19 3.98 11.02 -30.91
N LEU A 20 3.41 10.06 -31.64
CA LEU A 20 4.16 8.87 -32.07
C LEU A 20 5.33 9.20 -33.00
N LYS A 21 5.21 10.25 -33.83
CA LYS A 21 6.35 10.76 -34.63
C LYS A 21 7.44 11.36 -33.75
N MET A 22 7.08 12.09 -32.70
CA MET A 22 8.04 12.62 -31.72
C MET A 22 8.73 11.50 -30.92
N MET A 23 8.08 10.34 -30.79
CA MET A 23 8.69 9.11 -30.27
C MET A 23 9.58 8.39 -31.30
N GLU A 24 9.86 9.02 -32.44
CA GLU A 24 10.67 8.49 -33.55
C GLU A 24 10.19 7.13 -34.09
N ILE A 25 8.88 6.86 -33.99
CA ILE A 25 8.30 5.63 -34.54
C ILE A 25 8.35 5.70 -36.08
N PRO A 26 9.00 4.75 -36.76
CA PRO A 26 9.10 4.76 -38.22
C PRO A 26 7.74 4.72 -38.90
N ASP A 27 7.60 5.41 -40.05
CA ASP A 27 6.32 5.51 -40.78
C ASP A 27 5.70 4.13 -41.11
N TYR A 28 6.54 3.12 -41.36
CA TYR A 28 6.10 1.75 -41.66
C TYR A 28 5.48 1.03 -40.45
N GLU A 29 5.77 1.45 -39.22
CA GLU A 29 5.10 0.96 -37.99
C GLU A 29 4.01 1.90 -37.50
N LEU A 30 4.14 3.19 -37.82
CA LEU A 30 3.22 4.24 -37.40
C LEU A 30 1.82 3.99 -37.95
N ILE A 31 1.67 3.85 -39.29
CA ILE A 31 0.35 3.67 -39.92
C ILE A 31 -0.33 2.37 -39.47
N PRO A 32 0.36 1.21 -39.37
CA PRO A 32 -0.24 0.00 -38.85
C PRO A 32 -0.64 0.08 -37.36
N PHE A 33 0.19 0.73 -36.52
CA PHE A 33 -0.18 1.01 -35.13
C PHE A 33 -1.43 1.87 -35.08
N LEU A 34 -1.45 2.94 -35.83
CA LEU A 34 -2.55 3.86 -35.90
C LEU A 34 -3.83 3.12 -36.41
N THR A 35 -3.79 2.41 -37.52
CA THR A 35 -5.01 1.88 -38.17
C THR A 35 -5.60 0.62 -37.55
N GLY A 36 -4.89 -0.07 -36.65
CA GLY A 36 -5.41 -1.34 -36.11
C GLY A 36 -5.10 -2.57 -36.95
N HIS A 37 -4.50 -2.40 -38.13
CA HIS A 37 -4.28 -3.49 -39.09
C HIS A 37 -2.89 -4.12 -38.93
N ASP A 38 -2.86 -5.38 -38.50
CA ASP A 38 -1.70 -6.24 -38.67
C ASP A 38 -1.64 -6.63 -40.16
N GLY A 39 -0.67 -6.11 -40.91
CA GLY A 39 -0.42 -6.55 -42.28
C GLY A 39 -0.09 -8.06 -42.29
N LYS A 40 -0.43 -8.77 -43.38
CA LYS A 40 -0.24 -10.23 -43.50
C LYS A 40 1.20 -10.72 -43.22
N ASN A 41 2.19 -9.82 -43.24
CA ASN A 41 3.61 -10.12 -43.01
C ASN A 41 4.23 -9.36 -41.82
N SER A 42 3.45 -8.59 -41.06
CA SER A 42 3.96 -7.89 -39.86
C SER A 42 3.52 -8.67 -38.62
N GLY A 43 4.47 -9.05 -37.76
CA GLY A 43 4.15 -9.61 -36.45
C GLY A 43 3.17 -8.72 -35.67
N LYS A 44 2.51 -9.29 -34.66
CA LYS A 44 1.48 -8.62 -33.86
C LYS A 44 1.96 -7.25 -33.38
N ILE A 45 1.31 -6.17 -33.83
CA ILE A 45 1.70 -4.81 -33.47
C ILE A 45 1.36 -4.59 -31.99
N PRO A 46 2.30 -4.07 -31.17
CA PRO A 46 2.02 -3.78 -29.77
C PRO A 46 0.88 -2.78 -29.66
N ALA A 47 -0.08 -3.02 -28.77
CA ALA A 47 -1.15 -2.08 -28.47
C ALA A 47 -0.67 -0.83 -27.73
N THR A 48 0.62 -0.73 -27.38
CA THR A 48 1.20 0.42 -26.67
C THR A 48 2.63 0.64 -27.13
N ARG A 49 2.95 1.89 -27.44
CA ARG A 49 4.33 2.37 -27.63
C ARG A 49 4.77 3.13 -26.41
N ARG A 50 6.02 2.96 -26.00
CA ARG A 50 6.59 3.58 -24.79
C ARG A 50 7.91 4.21 -25.12
N LEU A 51 8.15 5.38 -24.54
CA LEU A 51 9.41 6.09 -24.58
C LEU A 51 9.80 6.37 -23.13
N ALA A 52 10.91 5.77 -22.69
CA ALA A 52 11.57 6.21 -21.46
C ALA A 52 12.15 7.60 -21.74
N PHE A 53 11.82 8.57 -20.91
CA PHE A 53 12.14 9.96 -21.18
C PHE A 53 13.25 10.45 -20.23
N PRO A 54 14.29 11.15 -20.72
CA PRO A 54 15.43 11.57 -19.89
C PRO A 54 15.19 12.90 -19.16
N TRP A 55 13.94 13.30 -18.90
CA TRP A 55 13.65 14.57 -18.24
C TRP A 55 13.43 14.37 -16.75
N PRO A 56 14.01 15.20 -15.87
CA PRO A 56 13.91 15.01 -14.42
C PRO A 56 12.46 14.88 -13.96
N GLY A 57 12.14 13.71 -13.42
CA GLY A 57 10.82 13.43 -12.85
C GLY A 57 9.78 12.91 -13.85
N ILE A 58 10.01 12.94 -15.16
CA ILE A 58 9.16 12.23 -16.12
C ILE A 58 9.84 10.92 -16.50
N THR A 59 9.21 9.81 -16.12
CA THR A 59 9.81 8.47 -16.26
C THR A 59 9.38 7.75 -17.54
N GLU A 60 8.18 8.04 -18.04
CA GLU A 60 7.64 7.40 -19.25
C GLU A 60 6.59 8.30 -19.90
N ILE A 61 6.64 8.38 -21.23
CA ILE A 61 5.49 8.73 -22.06
C ILE A 61 5.08 7.50 -22.86
N SER A 62 3.79 7.18 -22.89
CA SER A 62 3.30 6.07 -23.69
C SER A 62 1.99 6.39 -24.40
N VAL A 63 1.83 5.83 -25.60
CA VAL A 63 0.60 5.93 -26.39
C VAL A 63 0.02 4.53 -26.54
N SER A 64 -1.19 4.34 -26.04
CA SER A 64 -1.93 3.08 -26.17
C SER A 64 -3.09 3.22 -27.14
N ARG A 65 -3.31 2.14 -27.89
CA ARG A 65 -4.45 1.97 -28.78
C ARG A 65 -5.48 1.04 -28.14
N SER A 66 -6.73 1.48 -28.10
CA SER A 66 -7.88 0.66 -27.71
C SER A 66 -8.81 0.52 -28.90
N VAL A 67 -8.96 -0.70 -29.42
CA VAL A 67 -9.96 -1.01 -30.45
C VAL A 67 -11.21 -1.49 -29.74
N ARG A 68 -12.33 -0.80 -29.96
CA ARG A 68 -13.62 -1.13 -29.33
C ARG A 68 -14.64 -1.48 -30.42
N PRO A 69 -15.46 -2.52 -30.21
CA PRO A 69 -16.54 -2.84 -31.13
C PRO A 69 -17.65 -1.79 -31.01
N MET A 70 -18.15 -1.26 -32.13
CA MET A 70 -19.43 -0.54 -32.15
C MET A 70 -20.60 -1.51 -32.35
N SER A 71 -21.80 -1.05 -32.03
CA SER A 71 -23.06 -1.79 -32.18
C SER A 71 -23.40 -2.14 -33.63
N ASP A 72 -22.81 -1.44 -34.61
CA ASP A 72 -22.95 -1.70 -36.04
C ASP A 72 -21.92 -2.71 -36.59
N GLY A 73 -21.05 -3.25 -35.74
CA GLY A 73 -20.00 -4.20 -36.11
C GLY A 73 -18.70 -3.55 -36.62
N ASN A 74 -18.65 -2.22 -36.80
CA ASN A 74 -17.43 -1.53 -37.19
C ASN A 74 -16.55 -1.24 -35.97
N PRO A 75 -15.26 -1.59 -35.97
CA PRO A 75 -14.37 -1.25 -34.88
C PRO A 75 -14.09 0.26 -34.88
N PHE A 76 -14.19 0.90 -33.71
CA PHE A 76 -13.66 2.24 -33.50
C PHE A 76 -12.38 2.18 -32.67
N THR A 77 -11.41 2.99 -33.04
CA THR A 77 -10.11 3.03 -32.36
C THR A 77 -9.97 4.31 -31.56
N THR A 78 -9.70 4.17 -30.27
CA THR A 78 -9.40 5.27 -29.35
C THR A 78 -7.92 5.23 -28.97
N TYR A 79 -7.31 6.40 -28.82
CA TYR A 79 -5.91 6.53 -28.41
C TYR A 79 -5.83 7.21 -27.06
N PHE A 80 -4.92 6.74 -26.22
CA PHE A 80 -4.65 7.34 -24.92
C PHE A 80 -3.16 7.64 -24.82
N CYS A 81 -2.83 8.87 -24.46
CA CYS A 81 -1.51 9.24 -23.99
C CYS A 81 -1.45 9.00 -22.49
N TYR A 82 -0.33 8.48 -22.01
CA TYR A 82 -0.02 8.37 -20.59
C TYR A 82 1.31 9.05 -20.33
N VAL A 83 1.38 9.80 -19.24
CA VAL A 83 2.63 10.35 -18.72
C VAL A 83 2.80 9.88 -17.29
N ARG A 84 3.92 9.20 -17.01
CA ARG A 84 4.29 8.76 -15.67
C ARG A 84 5.35 9.68 -15.09
N MET A 85 5.08 10.23 -13.91
CA MET A 85 5.95 11.22 -13.28
C MET A 85 6.09 11.09 -11.76
N GLU A 86 7.20 11.63 -11.26
CA GLU A 86 7.47 11.98 -9.87
C GLU A 86 7.32 13.50 -9.71
N PRO A 87 6.17 13.99 -9.20
CA PRO A 87 5.84 15.41 -9.25
C PRO A 87 6.84 16.31 -8.51
N LEU A 88 7.40 15.86 -7.37
CA LEU A 88 8.41 16.65 -6.67
C LEU A 88 9.69 16.81 -7.51
N THR A 89 10.17 15.73 -8.12
CA THR A 89 11.34 15.76 -9.02
C THR A 89 11.07 16.65 -10.24
N VAL A 90 9.83 16.69 -10.76
CA VAL A 90 9.47 17.60 -11.87
C VAL A 90 9.65 19.06 -11.46
N ILE A 91 9.22 19.45 -10.24
CA ILE A 91 9.30 20.85 -9.79
C ILE A 91 10.66 21.28 -9.25
N THR A 92 11.49 20.34 -8.78
CA THR A 92 12.82 20.64 -8.23
C THR A 92 13.94 20.35 -9.20
N ARG A 93 13.70 19.55 -10.24
CA ARG A 93 14.71 18.98 -11.15
C ARG A 93 15.72 18.05 -10.48
N GLU A 94 15.47 17.69 -9.22
CA GLU A 94 16.37 16.87 -8.42
C GLU A 94 15.68 15.62 -7.91
N LYS A 95 16.43 14.52 -7.82
CA LYS A 95 15.96 13.33 -7.13
C LYS A 95 15.97 13.56 -5.64
N ASN A 96 14.83 13.30 -5.02
CA ASN A 96 14.58 13.52 -3.60
C ASN A 96 13.97 12.28 -2.98
N ILE A 97 14.27 12.04 -1.69
CA ILE A 97 13.49 11.09 -0.91
C ILE A 97 12.14 11.67 -0.51
N GLU A 98 12.01 12.99 -0.47
CA GLU A 98 10.80 13.67 -0.02
C GLU A 98 9.63 13.45 -0.99
N LEU A 99 8.43 13.72 -0.51
CA LEU A 99 7.20 13.47 -1.24
C LEU A 99 6.58 14.79 -1.65
N PHE A 100 5.81 14.78 -2.74
CA PHE A 100 5.12 15.97 -3.19
C PHE A 100 3.96 16.30 -2.26
N GLU A 101 4.06 17.44 -1.58
CA GLU A 101 2.98 18.04 -0.80
C GLU A 101 2.03 18.79 -1.72
N CYS A 102 0.73 18.53 -1.59
CA CYS A 102 -0.30 19.12 -2.45
C CYS A 102 -0.69 20.54 -2.00
N THR A 103 0.28 21.43 -1.83
CA THR A 103 0.04 22.85 -1.56
C THR A 103 -0.32 23.58 -2.84
N GLU A 104 -1.05 24.69 -2.74
CA GLU A 104 -1.42 25.49 -3.92
C GLU A 104 -0.19 25.97 -4.70
N GLU A 105 0.89 26.35 -4.00
CA GLU A 105 2.15 26.73 -4.61
C GLU A 105 2.79 25.58 -5.40
N ASN A 106 2.90 24.39 -4.79
CA ASN A 106 3.48 23.22 -5.44
C ASN A 106 2.67 22.78 -6.66
N ILE A 107 1.34 22.86 -6.58
CA ILE A 107 0.44 22.54 -7.69
C ILE A 107 0.67 23.51 -8.85
N ARG A 108 0.73 24.83 -8.59
CA ARG A 108 1.02 25.83 -9.64
C ARG A 108 2.39 25.61 -10.27
N ARG A 109 3.42 25.32 -9.46
CA ARG A 109 4.77 24.99 -9.97
C ARG A 109 4.73 23.74 -10.85
N LEU A 110 4.04 22.69 -10.42
CA LEU A 110 3.90 21.46 -11.19
C LEU A 110 3.22 21.68 -12.54
N GLN A 111 2.16 22.50 -12.58
CA GLN A 111 1.49 22.88 -13.82
C GLN A 111 2.44 23.61 -14.77
N ASN A 112 3.21 24.59 -14.27
CA ASN A 112 4.16 25.35 -15.07
C ASN A 112 5.28 24.47 -15.63
N GLU A 113 5.91 23.66 -14.80
CA GLU A 113 6.99 22.78 -15.24
C GLU A 113 6.47 21.73 -16.23
N PHE A 114 5.31 21.12 -15.96
CA PHE A 114 4.68 20.19 -16.91
C PHE A 114 4.45 20.84 -18.28
N ARG A 115 3.95 22.09 -18.30
CA ARG A 115 3.77 22.84 -19.54
C ARG A 115 5.09 23.06 -20.26
N ILE A 116 6.15 23.48 -19.56
CA ILE A 116 7.48 23.66 -20.15
C ILE A 116 7.94 22.38 -20.85
N PHE A 117 7.84 21.23 -20.18
CA PHE A 117 8.19 19.95 -20.80
C PHE A 117 7.36 19.59 -21.99
N MET A 118 6.03 19.67 -21.86
CA MET A 118 5.17 19.27 -22.96
C MET A 118 5.35 20.22 -24.14
N SER A 119 5.58 21.51 -23.91
CA SER A 119 5.91 22.48 -24.96
C SER A 119 7.21 22.13 -25.68
N GLU A 120 8.27 21.79 -24.94
CA GLU A 120 9.55 21.35 -25.52
C GLU A 120 9.41 20.02 -26.28
N TYR A 121 8.79 19.02 -25.66
CA TYR A 121 8.61 17.69 -26.24
C TYR A 121 7.73 17.72 -27.51
N LEU A 122 6.64 18.49 -27.48
CA LEU A 122 5.74 18.63 -28.62
C LEU A 122 6.22 19.67 -29.64
N GLN A 123 7.33 20.37 -29.36
CA GLN A 123 7.89 21.44 -30.19
C GLN A 123 6.85 22.53 -30.53
N LEU A 124 6.13 23.00 -29.51
CA LEU A 124 5.10 24.03 -29.69
C LEU A 124 5.73 25.38 -30.04
N ASP A 125 5.26 25.99 -31.12
CA ASP A 125 5.74 27.28 -31.64
C ASP A 125 4.96 28.50 -31.10
N GLY A 126 4.02 28.26 -30.18
CA GLY A 126 3.13 29.28 -29.62
C GLY A 126 1.83 29.51 -30.42
N THR A 127 1.65 28.85 -31.56
CA THR A 127 0.38 28.89 -32.32
C THR A 127 -0.66 28.04 -31.62
N PRO A 128 -1.88 28.56 -31.32
CA PRO A 128 -2.95 27.78 -30.71
C PRO A 128 -3.37 26.60 -31.60
N THR A 129 -3.20 25.39 -31.09
CA THR A 129 -3.54 24.12 -31.74
C THR A 129 -4.04 23.14 -30.69
N VAL A 130 -4.69 22.04 -31.11
CA VAL A 130 -5.11 20.94 -30.22
C VAL A 130 -3.94 20.41 -29.37
N MET A 131 -2.69 20.55 -29.85
CA MET A 131 -1.49 20.16 -29.12
C MET A 131 -1.16 21.10 -27.94
N ASN A 132 -1.61 22.36 -27.96
CA ASN A 132 -1.42 23.27 -26.82
C ASN A 132 -2.25 22.82 -25.62
N ASP A 133 -3.48 22.39 -25.85
CA ASP A 133 -4.30 21.86 -24.76
C ASP A 133 -3.62 20.67 -24.10
N ILE A 134 -2.95 19.81 -24.88
CA ILE A 134 -2.22 18.63 -24.37
C ILE A 134 -1.06 19.04 -23.44
N ALA A 135 -0.49 20.23 -23.62
CA ALA A 135 0.57 20.73 -22.74
C ALA A 135 0.06 21.23 -21.37
N GLU A 136 -1.24 21.45 -21.21
CA GLU A 136 -1.81 21.96 -19.96
C GLU A 136 -2.19 20.81 -19.02
N LEU A 137 -1.54 20.68 -17.86
CA LEU A 137 -1.79 19.59 -16.91
C LEU A 137 -3.27 19.47 -16.50
N ALA A 138 -3.97 20.59 -16.37
CA ALA A 138 -5.37 20.66 -15.94
C ALA A 138 -6.37 20.01 -16.91
N THR A 139 -5.93 19.61 -18.10
CA THR A 139 -6.75 18.94 -19.11
C THR A 139 -6.63 17.42 -19.07
N TRP A 140 -5.76 16.90 -18.20
CA TRP A 140 -5.49 15.47 -18.08
C TRP A 140 -6.33 14.82 -17.00
N ASP A 141 -6.57 13.53 -17.14
CA ASP A 141 -7.21 12.70 -16.14
C ASP A 141 -6.17 11.96 -15.29
N GLY A 142 -6.49 11.74 -14.02
CA GLY A 142 -5.76 10.79 -13.18
C GLY A 142 -6.00 9.35 -13.63
N ASN A 143 -4.92 8.59 -13.87
CA ASN A 143 -5.00 7.15 -14.13
C ASN A 143 -4.55 6.34 -12.90
N ARG A 144 -3.40 6.70 -12.33
CA ARG A 144 -2.84 6.08 -11.13
C ARG A 144 -2.12 7.13 -10.29
N ILE A 145 -2.47 7.24 -9.01
CA ILE A 145 -1.79 8.11 -8.05
C ILE A 145 -1.26 7.22 -6.93
N ASP A 146 0.04 7.30 -6.67
CA ASP A 146 0.71 6.57 -5.59
C ASP A 146 0.82 7.51 -4.38
N TYR A 147 -0.26 7.53 -3.59
CA TYR A 147 -0.33 8.29 -2.35
C TYR A 147 0.56 7.66 -1.30
N THR A 148 1.38 8.50 -0.66
CA THR A 148 2.47 8.00 0.15
C THR A 148 2.55 8.71 1.50
N ARG A 149 2.85 7.94 2.53
CA ARG A 149 3.10 8.40 3.90
C ARG A 149 4.44 7.84 4.38
N ASP A 150 5.30 8.74 4.84
CA ASP A 150 6.58 8.39 5.45
C ASP A 150 6.48 8.43 6.97
N ILE A 151 6.93 7.36 7.62
CA ILE A 151 7.06 7.29 9.07
C ILE A 151 8.55 7.29 9.39
N ARG A 152 9.06 8.46 9.82
CA ARG A 152 10.45 8.61 10.27
C ARG A 152 10.61 8.09 11.69
N MET A 153 11.63 7.27 11.91
CA MET A 153 11.95 6.62 13.18
C MET A 153 13.36 6.97 13.63
N ASN A 154 13.73 6.55 14.84
CA ASN A 154 15.03 6.91 15.41
C ASN A 154 16.14 5.90 15.11
N ASN A 155 15.77 4.69 14.66
CA ASN A 155 16.71 3.61 14.36
C ASN A 155 16.03 2.56 13.48
N HIS A 156 16.84 1.67 12.91
CA HIS A 156 16.37 0.61 12.03
C HIS A 156 15.57 -0.49 12.76
N ASP A 157 15.85 -0.75 14.05
CA ASP A 157 15.05 -1.70 14.84
C ASP A 157 13.57 -1.29 14.92
N GLU A 158 13.31 0.02 15.09
CA GLU A 158 11.96 0.59 15.08
C GLU A 158 11.26 0.36 13.72
N VAL A 159 12.00 0.51 12.61
CA VAL A 159 11.49 0.28 11.24
C VAL A 159 11.09 -1.17 11.04
N LEU A 160 12.00 -2.10 11.36
CA LEU A 160 11.77 -3.53 11.25
C LEU A 160 10.59 -3.97 12.13
N ALA A 161 10.49 -3.42 13.33
CA ALA A 161 9.39 -3.70 14.24
C ALA A 161 8.04 -3.30 13.66
N LEU A 162 7.90 -2.05 13.19
CA LEU A 162 6.63 -1.58 12.64
C LEU A 162 6.26 -2.35 11.38
N MET A 163 7.25 -2.64 10.52
CA MET A 163 7.05 -3.48 9.34
C MET A 163 6.51 -4.86 9.72
N ASN A 164 7.13 -5.54 10.69
CA ASN A 164 6.68 -6.85 11.17
C ASN A 164 5.29 -6.80 11.82
N LEU A 165 4.98 -5.75 12.57
CA LEU A 165 3.64 -5.53 13.12
C LEU A 165 2.59 -5.40 12.03
N CYS A 166 2.85 -4.61 10.99
CA CYS A 166 1.94 -4.48 9.85
C CYS A 166 1.75 -5.82 9.13
N LYS A 167 2.82 -6.58 8.86
CA LYS A 167 2.74 -7.93 8.26
C LYS A 167 1.86 -8.87 9.10
N MET A 168 2.07 -8.90 10.42
CA MET A 168 1.24 -9.67 11.35
C MET A 168 -0.22 -9.23 11.35
N SER A 169 -0.46 -7.92 11.24
CA SER A 169 -1.82 -7.34 11.20
C SER A 169 -2.58 -7.90 10.02
N ILE A 170 -1.98 -7.81 8.85
CA ILE A 170 -2.57 -8.23 7.59
C ILE A 170 -2.83 -9.74 7.58
N LEU A 171 -1.91 -10.53 8.14
CA LEU A 171 -2.09 -11.96 8.31
C LEU A 171 -3.26 -12.29 9.25
N SER A 172 -3.50 -11.48 10.29
CA SER A 172 -4.64 -11.64 11.21
C SER A 172 -5.97 -11.22 10.60
N THR A 173 -5.96 -10.23 9.69
CA THR A 173 -7.16 -9.62 9.08
C THR A 173 -7.55 -10.28 7.76
N LYS A 174 -7.04 -11.48 7.46
CA LYS A 174 -7.27 -12.29 6.24
C LYS A 174 -8.73 -12.76 6.03
N GLN A 175 -9.70 -12.09 6.65
CA GLN A 175 -11.12 -12.43 6.77
C GLN A 175 -11.96 -12.31 5.47
N LYS A 176 -11.46 -11.90 4.30
CA LYS A 176 -12.36 -11.60 3.15
C LYS A 176 -12.02 -12.25 1.81
N GLY A 177 -11.17 -13.28 1.73
CA GLY A 177 -11.00 -14.10 0.51
C GLY A 177 -10.56 -13.39 -0.79
N ALA A 178 -10.36 -12.07 -0.76
CA ALA A 178 -10.18 -11.21 -1.92
C ALA A 178 -8.84 -10.45 -1.91
N LEU A 179 -8.06 -10.58 -0.84
CA LEU A 179 -6.72 -10.00 -0.72
C LEU A 179 -5.69 -11.06 -1.05
N ALA A 180 -4.83 -10.78 -2.02
CA ALA A 180 -3.71 -11.63 -2.40
C ALA A 180 -2.42 -11.02 -1.81
N PRO A 181 -2.02 -11.40 -0.59
CA PRO A 181 -0.69 -11.12 -0.08
C PRO A 181 0.34 -11.81 -0.97
N THR A 182 0.98 -11.05 -1.86
CA THR A 182 1.95 -11.59 -2.83
C THR A 182 3.32 -11.83 -2.21
N SER A 183 3.62 -11.24 -1.04
CA SER A 183 4.96 -11.33 -0.42
C SER A 183 4.96 -11.26 1.12
N ILE A 184 4.04 -11.95 1.81
CA ILE A 184 4.02 -12.01 3.29
C ILE A 184 4.07 -13.43 3.87
N TYR A 185 4.37 -14.44 3.04
CA TYR A 185 4.50 -15.84 3.45
C TYR A 185 5.93 -16.32 3.43
N ASP A 186 6.21 -17.25 4.34
CA ASP A 186 7.46 -18.02 4.40
C ASP A 186 8.70 -17.12 4.37
N LYS A 187 9.63 -17.39 3.45
CA LYS A 187 10.87 -16.63 3.28
C LYS A 187 10.66 -15.13 3.01
N HIS A 188 9.51 -14.74 2.47
CA HIS A 188 9.20 -13.35 2.11
C HIS A 188 8.73 -12.50 3.31
N PHE A 189 8.44 -13.12 4.46
CA PHE A 189 8.12 -12.36 5.66
C PHE A 189 9.28 -11.45 6.10
N HIS A 190 10.53 -11.84 5.79
CA HIS A 190 11.72 -11.08 6.15
C HIS A 190 12.19 -10.10 5.10
N ASP A 191 11.49 -10.01 3.96
CA ASP A 191 11.82 -9.04 2.93
C ASP A 191 11.67 -7.61 3.49
N ASP A 192 12.53 -6.70 3.08
CA ASP A 192 12.51 -5.27 3.47
C ASP A 192 11.31 -4.51 2.88
N MET A 193 10.35 -5.25 2.31
CA MET A 193 9.21 -4.77 1.55
C MET A 193 8.11 -5.83 1.56
N PHE A 194 6.85 -5.39 1.60
CA PHE A 194 5.73 -6.28 1.34
C PHE A 194 4.57 -5.57 0.65
N LYS A 195 3.84 -6.35 -0.15
CA LYS A 195 2.66 -5.90 -0.91
C LYS A 195 1.44 -6.69 -0.54
N PHE A 196 0.31 -6.02 -0.54
CA PHE A 196 -0.98 -6.65 -0.35
C PHE A 196 -2.09 -5.78 -0.94
N GLY A 197 -3.15 -6.40 -1.40
CA GLY A 197 -4.24 -5.72 -2.07
C GLY A 197 -5.08 -6.68 -2.88
N ASN A 198 -5.88 -6.12 -3.77
CA ASN A 198 -6.74 -6.86 -4.68
C ASN A 198 -6.54 -6.36 -6.13
N LYS A 199 -7.50 -6.65 -7.01
CA LYS A 199 -7.44 -6.22 -8.42
C LYS A 199 -7.55 -4.70 -8.61
N SER A 200 -8.14 -3.99 -7.65
CA SER A 200 -8.48 -2.57 -7.73
C SER A 200 -7.53 -1.67 -6.95
N TRP A 201 -6.86 -2.18 -5.92
CA TRP A 201 -5.88 -1.43 -5.13
C TRP A 201 -4.78 -2.33 -4.56
N GLU A 202 -3.65 -1.72 -4.21
CA GLU A 202 -2.50 -2.31 -3.55
C GLU A 202 -1.90 -1.33 -2.57
N VAL A 203 -1.48 -1.84 -1.42
CA VAL A 203 -0.61 -1.14 -0.49
C VAL A 203 0.75 -1.83 -0.53
N GLU A 204 1.80 -1.03 -0.66
CA GLU A 204 3.19 -1.46 -0.52
C GLU A 204 3.79 -0.76 0.70
N ILE A 205 4.44 -1.53 1.57
CA ILE A 205 5.12 -1.01 2.75
C ILE A 205 6.55 -1.51 2.73
N TYR A 206 7.51 -0.61 2.88
CA TYR A 206 8.92 -0.96 2.75
C TYR A 206 9.85 -0.03 3.53
N ASP A 207 11.00 -0.56 3.91
CA ASP A 207 12.13 0.21 4.41
C ASP A 207 12.75 0.97 3.22
N LYS A 208 12.72 2.31 3.29
CA LYS A 208 13.17 3.17 2.19
C LYS A 208 14.67 3.08 1.96
N GLN A 209 15.46 2.92 3.03
CA GLN A 209 16.91 2.81 2.94
C GLN A 209 17.31 1.47 2.32
N ALA A 210 16.63 0.39 2.68
CA ALA A 210 16.83 -0.90 2.05
C ALA A 210 16.41 -0.89 0.56
N GLU A 211 15.31 -0.20 0.22
CA GLU A 211 14.88 -0.05 -1.18
C GLU A 211 15.92 0.69 -2.03
N ILE A 212 16.50 1.78 -1.53
CA ILE A 212 17.57 2.51 -2.23
C ILE A 212 18.80 1.62 -2.43
N ARG A 213 19.25 0.94 -1.36
CA ARG A 213 20.38 0.00 -1.42
C ARG A 213 20.17 -1.09 -2.47
N ASN A 214 18.99 -1.72 -2.47
CA ASN A 214 18.68 -2.82 -3.37
C ASN A 214 18.54 -2.36 -4.84
N ASN A 215 18.26 -1.07 -5.06
CA ASN A 215 18.19 -0.46 -6.39
C ASN A 215 19.41 0.41 -6.73
N ARG A 216 20.55 0.26 -6.02
CA ARG A 216 21.78 1.06 -6.25
C ARG A 216 22.17 1.20 -7.71
N LYS A 217 22.16 0.09 -8.46
CA LYS A 217 22.49 0.06 -9.88
C LYS A 217 21.61 1.02 -10.70
N LYS A 218 20.30 1.04 -10.42
CA LYS A 218 19.35 1.97 -11.07
C LYS A 218 19.71 3.42 -10.78
N TYR A 219 19.99 3.76 -9.52
CA TYR A 219 20.34 5.14 -9.14
C TYR A 219 21.67 5.60 -9.77
N ILE A 220 22.65 4.70 -9.91
CA ILE A 220 23.95 5.04 -10.50
C ILE A 220 23.86 5.10 -12.03
N GLU A 221 23.16 4.17 -12.68
CA GLU A 221 23.06 4.11 -14.15
C GLU A 221 22.09 5.16 -14.72
N GLU A 222 20.97 5.47 -14.04
CA GLU A 222 20.01 6.46 -14.53
C GLU A 222 20.46 7.91 -14.31
N TYR A 223 21.21 8.18 -13.23
CA TYR A 223 21.60 9.56 -12.85
C TYR A 223 23.09 9.83 -13.02
N GLY A 224 23.90 8.82 -13.37
CA GLY A 224 25.32 8.98 -13.66
C GLY A 224 26.17 9.50 -12.49
N SER A 225 25.66 9.44 -11.25
CA SER A 225 26.30 10.03 -10.08
C SER A 225 26.16 9.13 -8.84
N GLU A 226 27.29 8.66 -8.33
CA GLU A 226 27.39 7.93 -7.07
C GLU A 226 27.01 8.83 -5.88
N ASP A 227 27.30 10.13 -5.96
CA ASP A 227 26.96 11.11 -4.93
C ASP A 227 25.44 11.24 -4.70
N ILE A 228 24.63 11.14 -5.77
CA ILE A 228 23.17 11.15 -5.65
C ILE A 228 22.69 9.93 -4.88
N TYR A 229 23.26 8.75 -5.15
CA TYR A 229 22.92 7.52 -4.44
C TYR A 229 23.25 7.64 -2.95
N GLU A 230 24.48 8.03 -2.59
CA GLU A 230 24.90 8.13 -1.19
C GLU A 230 24.05 9.16 -0.43
N ARG A 231 23.81 10.34 -1.02
CA ARG A 231 22.92 11.36 -0.44
C ARG A 231 21.53 10.81 -0.16
N LEU A 232 20.91 10.12 -1.12
CA LEU A 232 19.57 9.56 -0.95
C LEU A 232 19.56 8.43 0.09
N TYR A 233 20.60 7.61 0.11
CA TYR A 233 20.75 6.53 1.07
C TYR A 233 20.82 7.07 2.51
N GLU A 234 21.65 8.08 2.76
CA GLU A 234 21.75 8.75 4.06
C GLU A 234 20.43 9.43 4.46
N GLN A 235 19.81 10.18 3.54
CA GLN A 235 18.55 10.87 3.81
C GLN A 235 17.40 9.90 4.14
N SER A 236 17.45 8.68 3.59
CA SER A 236 16.42 7.66 3.78
C SER A 236 16.49 6.89 5.09
N GLU A 237 17.47 7.21 5.95
CA GLU A 237 17.66 6.53 7.23
C GLU A 237 16.38 6.49 8.06
N TYR A 238 16.05 5.27 8.50
CA TYR A 238 14.97 4.99 9.44
C TYR A 238 13.58 5.44 8.96
N ILE A 239 13.36 5.44 7.64
CA ILE A 239 12.06 5.74 7.04
C ILE A 239 11.34 4.43 6.67
N LEU A 240 10.19 4.20 7.30
CA LEU A 240 9.22 3.22 6.81
C LEU A 240 8.20 3.92 5.92
N ARG A 241 8.15 3.54 4.64
CA ARG A 241 7.26 4.15 3.65
C ARG A 241 6.03 3.29 3.40
N PHE A 242 4.86 3.94 3.40
CA PHE A 242 3.57 3.34 3.07
C PHE A 242 3.07 3.95 1.77
N GLU A 243 2.94 3.14 0.72
CA GLU A 243 2.40 3.56 -0.56
C GLU A 243 1.05 2.90 -0.82
N TYR A 244 0.00 3.70 -0.92
CA TYR A 244 -1.30 3.26 -1.38
C TYR A 244 -1.43 3.53 -2.88
N ARG A 245 -1.79 2.48 -3.63
CA ARG A 245 -1.86 2.46 -5.08
C ARG A 245 -3.22 1.94 -5.54
N ARG A 246 -3.85 2.59 -6.51
CA ARG A 246 -5.00 2.02 -7.24
C ARG A 246 -4.50 1.26 -8.49
N LYS A 247 -4.94 0.01 -8.68
CA LYS A 247 -4.60 -0.87 -9.82
C LYS A 247 -5.72 -0.81 -10.89
N TYR A 248 -5.32 -0.92 -12.17
CA TYR A 248 -6.07 -1.10 -13.43
C TYR A 248 -7.59 -0.82 -13.42
N GLY A 249 -8.05 0.09 -14.28
CA GLY A 249 -9.46 0.47 -14.43
C GLY A 249 -9.84 1.81 -13.77
N GLY A 250 -8.82 2.57 -13.35
CA GLY A 250 -8.79 4.03 -13.23
C GLY A 250 -10.06 4.66 -12.70
N ILE A 251 -10.11 4.85 -11.37
CA ILE A 251 -11.04 5.74 -10.68
C ILE A 251 -12.44 5.69 -11.32
N LYS A 252 -13.20 4.63 -11.05
CA LYS A 252 -14.65 4.70 -11.33
C LYS A 252 -15.20 5.86 -10.49
N LYS A 253 -15.97 6.76 -11.11
CA LYS A 253 -16.63 7.91 -10.46
C LYS A 253 -17.25 7.53 -9.10
N ASP A 254 -17.90 6.36 -9.08
CA ASP A 254 -18.59 5.84 -7.89
C ASP A 254 -17.64 5.33 -6.79
N SER A 255 -16.39 5.04 -7.11
CA SER A 255 -15.41 4.43 -6.20
C SER A 255 -14.54 5.42 -5.44
N THR A 256 -14.52 6.70 -5.86
CA THR A 256 -13.78 7.80 -5.20
C THR A 256 -14.71 8.89 -4.67
N LYS A 257 -16.00 8.88 -5.05
CA LYS A 257 -16.97 9.95 -4.79
C LYS A 257 -16.56 11.32 -5.38
N LEU A 258 -15.64 11.32 -6.35
CA LEU A 258 -15.20 12.53 -7.05
C LEU A 258 -16.10 12.81 -8.25
N GLU A 259 -16.27 14.08 -8.59
CA GLU A 259 -17.20 14.52 -9.64
C GLU A 259 -16.66 14.23 -11.04
N SER A 260 -15.33 14.29 -11.19
CA SER A 260 -14.63 13.99 -12.43
C SER A 260 -13.39 13.10 -12.23
N LYS A 261 -12.72 12.77 -13.34
CA LYS A 261 -11.43 12.08 -13.35
C LYS A 261 -10.26 13.06 -13.50
N ASN A 262 -10.53 14.36 -13.50
CA ASN A 262 -9.54 15.38 -13.74
C ASN A 262 -8.42 15.30 -12.70
N ILE A 263 -7.16 15.38 -13.13
CA ILE A 263 -6.00 15.25 -12.24
C ILE A 263 -6.02 16.26 -11.10
N MET A 264 -6.56 17.46 -11.31
CA MET A 264 -6.58 18.51 -10.30
C MET A 264 -7.41 18.11 -9.07
N GLU A 265 -8.44 17.27 -9.22
CA GLU A 265 -9.22 16.74 -8.09
C GLU A 265 -8.44 15.71 -7.25
N PHE A 266 -7.38 15.12 -7.79
CA PHE A 266 -6.53 14.15 -7.09
C PHE A 266 -5.31 14.80 -6.42
N LEU A 267 -4.97 16.04 -6.76
CA LEU A 267 -3.89 16.79 -6.13
C LEU A 267 -4.33 17.36 -4.78
N THR A 268 -4.77 16.48 -3.88
CA THR A 268 -5.19 16.79 -2.51
C THR A 268 -4.69 15.72 -1.55
N GLU A 269 -4.38 16.14 -0.32
CA GLU A 269 -3.96 15.24 0.74
C GLU A 269 -5.16 14.60 1.46
N ASP A 270 -6.34 15.22 1.43
CA ASP A 270 -7.52 14.75 2.15
C ASP A 270 -7.98 13.37 1.69
N LEU A 271 -7.90 13.11 0.38
CA LEU A 271 -8.17 11.79 -0.20
C LEU A 271 -7.16 10.75 0.30
N SER A 272 -5.88 11.14 0.34
CA SER A 272 -4.79 10.27 0.80
C SER A 272 -4.97 9.89 2.26
N ASP A 273 -5.37 10.85 3.08
CA ASP A 273 -5.54 10.71 4.51
C ASP A 273 -6.75 9.83 4.80
N LYS A 274 -7.88 10.15 4.17
CA LYS A 274 -9.09 9.35 4.29
C LYS A 274 -8.85 7.89 3.92
N TRP A 275 -8.21 7.63 2.77
CA TRP A 275 -7.95 6.25 2.34
C TRP A 275 -6.94 5.55 3.24
N PHE A 276 -5.90 6.26 3.69
CA PHE A 276 -4.96 5.70 4.65
C PHE A 276 -5.66 5.35 5.98
N HIS A 277 -6.56 6.20 6.47
CA HIS A 277 -7.32 5.98 7.70
C HIS A 277 -8.38 4.88 7.57
N GLU A 278 -9.14 4.85 6.48
CA GLU A 278 -10.08 3.76 6.16
C GLU A 278 -9.32 2.43 6.09
N PHE A 279 -8.20 2.41 5.37
CA PHE A 279 -7.31 1.27 5.25
C PHE A 279 -6.78 0.79 6.60
N TYR A 280 -6.14 1.69 7.36
CA TYR A 280 -5.51 1.36 8.63
C TYR A 280 -6.56 0.91 9.64
N GLY A 281 -7.71 1.59 9.69
CA GLY A 281 -8.83 1.22 10.54
C GLY A 281 -9.44 -0.15 10.22
N GLU A 282 -9.66 -0.47 8.93
CA GLU A 282 -10.23 -1.76 8.52
C GLU A 282 -9.26 -2.93 8.70
N HIS A 283 -7.97 -2.73 8.41
CA HIS A 283 -7.03 -3.84 8.27
C HIS A 283 -6.00 -3.99 9.39
N ILE A 284 -5.65 -2.90 10.07
CA ILE A 284 -4.69 -2.91 11.17
C ILE A 284 -5.42 -2.73 12.52
N GLY A 285 -6.49 -1.95 12.52
CA GLY A 285 -7.30 -1.65 13.70
C GLY A 285 -6.67 -0.57 14.58
N TYR A 286 -7.51 0.06 15.40
CA TYR A 286 -7.10 1.08 16.38
C TYR A 286 -6.86 0.50 17.79
N GLU A 287 -7.00 -0.83 17.93
CA GLU A 287 -7.01 -1.53 19.21
C GLU A 287 -5.63 -2.11 19.58
N PRO A 288 -5.37 -2.38 20.88
CA PRO A 288 -4.28 -3.23 21.37
C PRO A 288 -4.00 -4.44 20.48
N PHE A 289 -2.85 -4.39 19.81
CA PHE A 289 -2.31 -5.42 18.94
C PHE A 289 -1.98 -6.72 19.70
N TYR A 290 -1.86 -6.65 21.03
CA TYR A 290 -2.03 -7.82 21.89
C TYR A 290 -3.48 -7.92 22.33
N VAL A 291 -4.24 -8.38 21.36
CA VAL A 291 -5.51 -9.00 21.60
C VAL A 291 -5.22 -10.18 22.55
N LEU A 292 -5.69 -10.09 23.80
CA LEU A 292 -5.67 -11.19 24.78
C LEU A 292 -5.82 -12.52 24.06
N ASP A 293 -4.99 -13.52 24.38
CA ASP A 293 -4.85 -14.80 23.66
C ASP A 293 -6.18 -15.41 23.15
N TYR A 294 -7.24 -15.18 23.93
CA TYR A 294 -8.64 -15.49 23.63
C TYR A 294 -9.27 -14.70 22.46
N GLN A 295 -9.16 -13.38 22.45
CA GLN A 295 -9.72 -12.53 21.40
C GLN A 295 -8.99 -12.73 20.05
N LEU A 296 -7.69 -13.10 20.05
CA LEU A 296 -6.96 -13.48 18.85
C LEU A 296 -7.49 -14.80 18.32
N ASN A 297 -7.74 -15.76 19.21
CA ASN A 297 -8.40 -17.01 18.84
C ASN A 297 -9.81 -16.79 18.30
N LEU A 298 -10.58 -15.83 18.83
CA LEU A 298 -11.89 -15.51 18.28
C LEU A 298 -11.80 -14.91 16.87
N LYS A 299 -10.85 -14.00 16.62
CA LYS A 299 -10.62 -13.45 15.28
C LYS A 299 -10.16 -14.52 14.29
N LEU A 300 -9.26 -15.41 14.71
CA LEU A 300 -8.81 -16.56 13.92
C LEU A 300 -9.93 -17.58 13.67
N ALA A 301 -10.77 -17.86 14.67
CA ALA A 301 -11.93 -18.73 14.54
C ALA A 301 -12.97 -18.15 13.56
N ALA A 302 -13.17 -16.84 13.58
CA ALA A 302 -14.07 -16.16 12.64
C ALA A 302 -13.51 -16.15 11.21
N GLY A 303 -12.20 -15.95 11.04
CA GLY A 303 -11.56 -15.92 9.71
C GLY A 303 -11.30 -17.30 9.10
N PHE A 304 -11.09 -18.32 9.94
CA PHE A 304 -10.86 -19.71 9.56
C PHE A 304 -11.85 -20.59 10.35
N PRO A 305 -13.14 -20.54 10.00
CA PRO A 305 -14.14 -21.33 10.70
C PRO A 305 -13.82 -22.82 10.58
N MET A 306 -14.12 -23.55 11.64
CA MET A 306 -14.04 -25.01 11.62
C MET A 306 -14.86 -25.56 10.46
N THR A 307 -14.32 -26.56 9.79
CA THR A 307 -15.05 -27.39 8.84
C THR A 307 -16.18 -28.14 9.54
N LYS A 308 -17.16 -28.61 8.77
CA LYS A 308 -18.27 -29.42 9.31
C LYS A 308 -17.77 -30.64 10.09
N GLU A 309 -16.71 -31.28 9.61
CA GLU A 309 -16.12 -32.46 10.25
C GLU A 309 -15.44 -32.11 11.58
N GLU A 310 -14.72 -30.99 11.65
CA GLU A 310 -14.11 -30.50 12.89
C GLU A 310 -15.16 -30.09 13.93
N VAL A 311 -16.26 -29.47 13.50
CA VAL A 311 -17.41 -29.17 14.39
C VAL A 311 -18.02 -30.45 14.95
N LYS A 312 -18.15 -31.50 14.12
CA LYS A 312 -18.66 -32.80 14.55
C LYS A 312 -17.73 -33.48 15.57
N GLN A 313 -16.42 -33.41 15.36
CA GLN A 313 -15.41 -33.92 16.30
C GLN A 313 -15.46 -33.17 17.64
N GLU A 314 -15.59 -31.84 17.61
CA GLU A 314 -15.68 -31.03 18.83
C GLU A 314 -16.96 -31.33 19.62
N ASN A 315 -18.10 -31.49 18.92
CA ASN A 315 -19.36 -31.91 19.54
C ASN A 315 -19.23 -33.29 20.21
N ALA A 316 -18.58 -34.25 19.55
CA ALA A 316 -18.32 -35.57 20.14
C ALA A 316 -17.37 -35.49 21.35
N ARG A 317 -16.39 -34.58 21.35
CA ARG A 317 -15.51 -34.33 22.49
C ARG A 317 -16.27 -33.73 23.67
N ARG A 318 -17.20 -32.80 23.42
CA ARG A 318 -18.08 -32.23 24.45
C ARG A 318 -18.95 -33.30 25.10
N LEU A 319 -19.61 -34.13 24.28
CA LEU A 319 -20.48 -35.21 24.80
C LEU A 319 -19.72 -36.21 25.67
N ARG A 320 -18.49 -36.58 25.28
CA ARG A 320 -17.61 -37.42 26.12
C ARG A 320 -17.27 -36.74 27.45
N TYR A 321 -16.90 -35.46 27.41
CA TYR A 321 -16.62 -34.70 28.62
C TYR A 321 -17.83 -34.61 29.56
N ASP A 322 -19.02 -34.36 29.03
CA ASP A 322 -20.24 -34.25 29.83
C ASP A 322 -20.54 -35.58 30.55
N HIS A 323 -20.39 -36.70 29.85
CA HIS A 323 -20.49 -38.04 30.42
C HIS A 323 -19.45 -38.30 31.52
N ASP A 324 -18.18 -37.97 31.28
CA ASP A 324 -17.10 -38.17 32.26
C ASP A 324 -17.29 -37.27 33.49
N LYS A 325 -17.82 -36.06 33.29
CA LYS A 325 -18.16 -35.12 34.37
C LYS A 325 -19.27 -35.68 35.27
N GLU A 326 -20.29 -36.31 34.69
CA GLU A 326 -21.35 -36.97 35.45
C GLU A 326 -20.82 -38.15 36.28
N ILE A 327 -19.92 -38.95 35.72
CA ILE A 327 -19.28 -40.06 36.44
C ILE A 327 -18.42 -39.52 37.59
N ALA A 328 -17.55 -38.55 37.32
CA ALA A 328 -16.68 -37.97 38.34
C ALA A 328 -17.48 -37.33 39.48
N ALA A 329 -18.61 -36.67 39.18
CA ALA A 329 -19.51 -36.13 40.20
C ALA A 329 -20.10 -37.22 41.10
N LYS A 330 -20.49 -38.38 40.53
CA LYS A 330 -20.97 -39.54 41.31
C LYS A 330 -19.88 -40.17 42.18
N GLU A 331 -18.63 -40.09 41.75
CA GLU A 331 -17.46 -40.61 42.48
C GLU A 331 -16.84 -39.60 43.45
N GLY A 332 -17.42 -38.39 43.59
CA GLY A 332 -16.87 -37.32 44.43
C GLY A 332 -15.53 -36.76 43.95
N LYS A 333 -15.19 -36.96 42.67
CA LYS A 333 -13.93 -36.53 42.05
C LYS A 333 -14.11 -35.24 41.27
N SER A 334 -13.08 -34.40 41.30
CA SER A 334 -12.96 -33.21 40.46
C SER A 334 -12.32 -33.55 39.12
N ILE A 335 -12.86 -33.00 38.03
CA ILE A 335 -12.37 -33.14 36.65
C ILE A 335 -11.92 -31.77 36.13
N VAL A 336 -10.86 -31.75 35.34
CA VAL A 336 -10.33 -30.56 34.69
C VAL A 336 -11.43 -29.88 33.86
N PRO A 337 -11.67 -28.56 33.99
CA PRO A 337 -12.72 -27.88 33.24
C PRO A 337 -12.60 -28.03 31.72
N TYR A 338 -13.74 -28.26 31.05
CA TYR A 338 -13.80 -28.35 29.59
C TYR A 338 -13.33 -27.05 28.95
N LYS A 339 -12.24 -27.16 28.18
CA LYS A 339 -11.75 -26.08 27.34
C LYS A 339 -12.26 -26.29 25.92
N LYS A 340 -13.28 -25.54 25.53
CA LYS A 340 -13.81 -25.55 24.16
C LYS A 340 -12.70 -25.22 23.18
N GLU A 341 -12.57 -26.05 22.16
CA GLU A 341 -11.70 -25.79 21.04
C GLU A 341 -12.39 -24.79 20.12
N ILE A 342 -11.78 -23.61 19.99
CA ILE A 342 -12.33 -22.52 19.17
C ILE A 342 -11.63 -22.41 17.81
N LEU A 343 -10.50 -23.11 17.63
CA LEU A 343 -9.72 -23.07 16.40
C LEU A 343 -9.79 -24.40 15.65
N GLY A 344 -10.16 -24.37 14.37
CA GLY A 344 -9.93 -25.47 13.44
C GLY A 344 -8.44 -25.62 13.09
N HIS A 345 -8.09 -26.70 12.40
CA HIS A 345 -6.74 -27.05 12.00
C HIS A 345 -6.02 -25.91 11.28
N LYS A 346 -6.67 -25.33 10.26
CA LYS A 346 -6.12 -24.19 9.50
C LYS A 346 -5.89 -22.95 10.38
N ALA A 347 -6.79 -22.68 11.32
CA ALA A 347 -6.65 -21.58 12.26
C ALA A 347 -5.49 -21.83 13.26
N LYS A 348 -5.27 -23.09 13.66
CA LYS A 348 -4.14 -23.51 14.49
C LYS A 348 -2.81 -23.41 13.75
N GLU A 349 -2.75 -23.79 12.46
CA GLU A 349 -1.56 -23.61 11.63
C GLU A 349 -1.18 -22.13 11.52
N HIS A 350 -2.15 -21.25 11.26
CA HIS A 350 -1.93 -19.81 11.26
C HIS A 350 -1.49 -19.28 12.62
N ARG A 351 -2.08 -19.75 13.72
CA ARG A 351 -1.65 -19.39 15.07
C ARG A 351 -0.22 -19.87 15.36
N ALA A 352 0.15 -21.07 14.93
CA ALA A 352 1.50 -21.60 15.10
C ALA A 352 2.53 -20.80 14.29
N HIS A 353 2.19 -20.44 13.05
CA HIS A 353 3.02 -19.57 12.22
C HIS A 353 3.20 -18.18 12.86
N MET A 354 2.12 -17.60 13.40
CA MET A 354 2.18 -16.34 14.17
C MET A 354 3.05 -16.44 15.43
N SER A 355 3.02 -17.58 16.14
CA SER A 355 3.90 -17.82 17.29
C SER A 355 5.37 -17.93 16.88
N LEU A 356 5.68 -18.61 15.77
CA LEU A 356 7.03 -18.70 15.22
C LEU A 356 7.57 -17.32 14.80
N ILE A 357 6.71 -16.47 14.24
CA ILE A 357 7.05 -15.08 13.90
C ILE A 357 7.32 -14.25 15.16
N ALA A 358 6.51 -14.43 16.22
CA ALA A 358 6.71 -13.75 17.50
C ALA A 358 8.02 -14.17 18.19
N GLU A 359 8.51 -15.38 17.91
CA GLU A 359 9.79 -15.92 18.40
C GLU A 359 11.00 -15.53 17.52
N HIS A 360 10.77 -14.95 16.33
CA HIS A 360 11.84 -14.55 15.41
C HIS A 360 12.68 -13.40 15.98
N ASN A 361 14.01 -13.48 15.79
CA ASN A 361 14.99 -12.54 16.32
C ASN A 361 14.69 -11.07 15.96
N GLY A 362 14.13 -10.76 14.79
CA GLY A 362 13.75 -9.38 14.45
C GLY A 362 12.62 -8.81 15.32
N MET A 363 11.60 -9.62 15.66
CA MET A 363 10.52 -9.20 16.55
C MET A 363 10.96 -9.28 18.02
N GLN A 364 11.78 -10.25 18.39
CA GLN A 364 12.41 -10.31 19.71
C GLN A 364 13.41 -9.16 19.92
N ASN A 365 14.22 -8.77 18.93
CA ASN A 365 15.14 -7.63 19.00
C ASN A 365 14.37 -6.33 19.07
N ALA A 366 13.32 -6.17 18.26
CA ALA A 366 12.38 -5.07 18.39
C ALA A 366 11.79 -5.02 19.81
N LEU A 367 11.17 -6.11 20.28
CA LEU A 367 10.59 -6.23 21.63
C LEU A 367 11.64 -6.02 22.74
N ASN A 368 12.89 -6.45 22.55
CA ASN A 368 13.99 -6.28 23.50
C ASN A 368 14.52 -4.84 23.51
N SER A 369 14.58 -4.18 22.35
CA SER A 369 14.86 -2.75 22.20
C SER A 369 13.71 -1.91 22.81
N TYR A 370 12.46 -2.36 22.69
CA TYR A 370 11.29 -1.76 23.36
C TYR A 370 11.20 -2.05 24.86
N ALA A 371 11.66 -3.23 25.30
CA ALA A 371 11.60 -3.68 26.70
C ALA A 371 12.55 -2.89 27.63
N LYS A 372 13.45 -2.06 27.09
CA LYS A 372 14.39 -1.27 27.89
C LYS A 372 13.73 -0.19 28.74
N SER A 373 12.60 0.41 28.31
CA SER A 373 11.80 1.31 29.18
C SER A 373 10.40 1.63 28.64
N THR A 374 9.41 1.80 29.54
CA THR A 374 8.06 2.30 29.26
C THR A 374 8.07 3.66 28.53
N SER A 375 9.06 4.51 28.81
CA SER A 375 9.25 5.82 28.16
C SER A 375 9.61 5.70 26.68
N THR A 376 10.52 4.79 26.31
CA THR A 376 10.93 4.57 24.91
C THR A 376 9.73 4.11 24.08
N PHE A 377 8.93 3.20 24.63
CA PHE A 377 7.73 2.70 23.99
C PHE A 377 6.65 3.79 23.82
N LYS A 378 6.40 4.61 24.86
CA LYS A 378 5.48 5.75 24.79
C LYS A 378 5.92 6.76 23.73
N ALA A 379 7.21 7.07 23.66
CA ALA A 379 7.77 7.99 22.67
C ALA A 379 7.60 7.46 21.24
N PHE A 380 7.86 6.17 21.01
CA PHE A 380 7.66 5.51 19.72
C PHE A 380 6.20 5.55 19.26
N ASN A 381 5.26 5.13 20.11
CA ASN A 381 3.83 5.20 19.79
C ASN A 381 3.34 6.62 19.55
N LYS A 382 3.83 7.59 20.35
CA LYS A 382 3.52 9.00 20.13
C LYS A 382 3.98 9.45 18.74
N ARG A 383 5.19 9.10 18.32
CA ARG A 383 5.70 9.42 16.97
C ARG A 383 4.84 8.82 15.86
N ILE A 384 4.50 7.53 15.95
CA ILE A 384 3.64 6.90 14.94
C ILE A 384 2.28 7.57 14.90
N ARG A 385 1.69 7.86 16.07
CA ARG A 385 0.42 8.60 16.17
C ARG A 385 0.50 10.00 15.55
N GLU A 386 1.56 10.75 15.80
CA GLU A 386 1.73 12.11 15.27
C GLU A 386 2.02 12.11 13.76
N ARG A 387 2.81 11.15 13.26
CA ARG A 387 3.26 11.12 11.86
C ARG A 387 2.30 10.40 10.93
N ALA A 388 1.73 9.29 11.39
CA ALA A 388 0.82 8.45 10.61
C ALA A 388 -0.65 8.63 11.01
N GLY A 389 -0.96 9.37 12.08
CA GLY A 389 -2.34 9.56 12.55
C GLY A 389 -2.95 8.32 13.21
N VAL A 390 -2.16 7.30 13.48
CA VAL A 390 -2.59 5.96 13.91
C VAL A 390 -1.61 5.35 14.90
N SER A 391 -2.00 4.34 15.69
CA SER A 391 -1.10 3.72 16.68
C SER A 391 -1.22 2.20 16.65
N PRO A 392 -0.15 1.47 16.27
CA PRO A 392 -0.11 0.01 16.41
C PRO A 392 0.23 -0.33 17.85
N VAL A 393 -0.73 -0.82 18.63
CA VAL A 393 -0.51 -1.02 20.07
C VAL A 393 0.08 -2.41 20.33
N ALA A 394 1.36 -2.62 20.02
CA ALA A 394 2.07 -3.83 20.39
C ALA A 394 2.49 -3.79 21.88
N ILE A 395 1.68 -4.34 22.78
CA ILE A 395 1.99 -4.45 24.21
C ILE A 395 3.20 -5.39 24.44
N PRO A 396 4.29 -4.93 25.09
CA PRO A 396 5.45 -5.76 25.41
C PRO A 396 5.10 -7.03 26.21
N LYS A 397 5.80 -8.15 25.94
CA LYS A 397 5.57 -9.46 26.59
C LYS A 397 5.73 -9.40 28.12
N ASN A 398 6.60 -8.55 28.63
CA ASN A 398 6.80 -8.33 30.08
C ASN A 398 5.63 -7.57 30.75
N TRP A 399 4.74 -6.97 29.97
CA TRP A 399 3.51 -6.35 30.48
C TRP A 399 2.34 -7.35 30.50
N VAL A 400 2.57 -8.57 30.00
CA VAL A 400 1.63 -9.68 30.11
C VAL A 400 1.92 -10.42 31.42
N THR A 401 1.15 -10.11 32.46
CA THR A 401 1.29 -10.72 33.79
C THR A 401 0.35 -11.91 33.95
N LYS A 402 0.64 -12.80 34.90
CA LYS A 402 -0.33 -13.85 35.29
C LYS A 402 -1.48 -13.16 36.01
N ARG A 403 -2.74 -13.50 35.69
CA ARG A 403 -3.89 -12.93 36.41
C ARG A 403 -3.87 -13.41 37.86
N GLU A 404 -4.29 -12.55 38.78
CA GLU A 404 -4.38 -12.88 40.20
C GLU A 404 -5.34 -14.05 40.48
N ASP A 405 -6.35 -14.24 39.62
CA ASP A 405 -7.34 -15.32 39.71
C ASP A 405 -6.89 -16.65 39.08
N GLY A 406 -5.64 -16.74 38.58
CA GLY A 406 -5.10 -17.93 37.94
C GLY A 406 -5.69 -18.24 36.55
N THR A 407 -6.62 -17.43 36.03
CA THR A 407 -7.27 -17.64 34.73
C THR A 407 -6.42 -17.12 33.57
N GLY A 408 -5.24 -17.71 33.40
CA GLY A 408 -4.35 -17.39 32.30
C GLY A 408 -3.57 -16.09 32.49
N ARG A 409 -3.37 -15.33 31.40
CA ARG A 409 -2.52 -14.13 31.37
C ARG A 409 -3.37 -12.86 31.25
N GLY A 410 -3.10 -11.87 32.08
CA GLY A 410 -3.65 -10.52 32.07
C GLY A 410 -2.63 -9.53 31.50
N MET A 411 -3.06 -8.29 31.28
CA MET A 411 -2.16 -7.22 30.85
C MET A 411 -2.06 -6.19 31.96
N ASN A 412 -0.84 -5.90 32.42
CA ASN A 412 -0.56 -4.80 33.32
C ASN A 412 -0.34 -3.54 32.47
N ILE A 413 -1.44 -2.94 32.03
CA ILE A 413 -1.45 -1.74 31.20
C ILE A 413 -1.46 -0.52 32.13
N PRO A 414 -0.47 0.39 32.07
CA PRO A 414 -0.52 1.65 32.81
C PRO A 414 -1.82 2.40 32.53
N LYS A 415 -2.47 3.00 33.54
CA LYS A 415 -3.79 3.66 33.38
C LYS A 415 -3.81 4.76 32.31
N ASP A 416 -2.66 5.32 31.98
CA ASP A 416 -2.42 6.35 30.97
C ASP A 416 -2.10 5.80 29.57
N PHE A 417 -2.17 4.48 29.39
CA PHE A 417 -1.78 3.78 28.16
C PHE A 417 -2.93 3.41 27.24
N LEU A 418 -4.16 3.30 27.76
CA LEU A 418 -5.32 3.13 26.90
C LEU A 418 -5.39 4.37 26.01
N PRO A 419 -5.27 4.23 24.68
CA PRO A 419 -5.35 5.38 23.81
C PRO A 419 -6.71 6.03 24.09
N ASN A 420 -6.70 7.32 24.47
CA ASN A 420 -7.84 8.17 24.13
C ASN A 420 -8.17 7.83 22.66
N PRO A 421 -9.43 7.46 22.35
CA PRO A 421 -9.80 7.08 21.00
C PRO A 421 -9.29 8.18 20.08
N ILE A 422 -8.47 7.79 19.10
CA ILE A 422 -8.01 8.74 18.09
C ILE A 422 -9.27 9.29 17.47
N LYS A 423 -9.45 10.61 17.62
CA LYS A 423 -10.60 11.34 17.13
C LYS A 423 -10.82 11.01 15.66
N LYS A 424 -12.07 10.74 15.28
CA LYS A 424 -12.43 10.51 13.88
C LYS A 424 -12.02 11.75 13.05
N PRO A 425 -11.81 11.63 11.74
CA PRO A 425 -11.53 12.78 10.86
C PRO A 425 -12.49 13.96 11.09
N ASP A 426 -13.77 13.64 11.35
CA ASP A 426 -14.87 14.57 11.62
C ASP A 426 -14.71 15.37 12.95
N GLU A 427 -13.80 14.93 13.82
CA GLU A 427 -13.52 15.52 15.14
C GLU A 427 -12.16 16.26 15.17
N LEU A 428 -11.43 16.27 14.05
CA LEU A 428 -10.23 17.08 13.81
C LEU A 428 -10.64 18.43 13.18
N VAL A 429 -11.46 19.20 13.89
CA VAL A 429 -11.59 20.63 13.57
C VAL A 429 -10.24 21.26 13.88
N ARG A 430 -9.51 21.68 12.83
CA ARG A 430 -8.24 22.41 13.00
C ARG A 430 -8.51 23.73 13.74
N PRO A 431 -7.65 24.14 14.68
CA PRO A 431 -7.68 25.50 15.22
C PRO A 431 -7.38 26.55 14.15
#